data_AF-A0A847M3L4-F1
#
_entry.id   AF-A0A847M3L4-F1
#
_cell.length_a   1.000
_cell.length_b   1.000
_cell.length_c   1.000
_cell.angle_alpha   90.00
_cell.angle_beta   90.00
_cell.angle_gamma   90.00
#
_symmetry.space_group_name_H-M   'P 1'
#
loop_
_entity.id
_entity.type
_entity.pdbx_description
1 polymer ?
#
loop_
_entity_poly.entity_id
_entity_poly.type
_entity_poly.pdbx_seq_one_letter_code
_entity_poly.pdbx_strand_id
1 'polypeptide(L)'
;MANPANPLIIQSDRTLLMDVHAERAEEARSAIMPFAELEKSPEHIHTYRITPLSLWNAASAGLSPQDIQQVLEEYSRYPVPKSILDGFADTMARYGK
;
A
#
# COMPACT_ATOMS: atom_id res chain seq x y z
N MET A 1 -8.98 10.01 12.98
CA MET A 1 -8.60 9.37 14.26
C MET A 1 -7.94 8.04 13.95
N ALA A 2 -7.07 7.53 14.82
CA ALA A 2 -6.41 6.24 14.59
C ALA A 2 -7.43 5.09 14.67
N ASN A 3 -7.32 4.08 13.80
CA ASN A 3 -8.13 2.86 13.84
C ASN A 3 -7.26 1.67 14.27
N PRO A 4 -7.36 1.20 15.52
CA PRO A 4 -6.48 0.13 16.03
C PRO A 4 -6.69 -1.23 15.34
N ALA A 5 -7.87 -1.48 14.75
CA ALA A 5 -8.14 -2.70 13.98
C ALA A 5 -7.38 -2.75 12.64
N ASN A 6 -6.94 -1.60 12.15
CA ASN A 6 -6.23 -1.48 10.89
C ASN A 6 -4.73 -1.84 11.08
N PRO A 7 -4.15 -2.65 10.17
CA PRO A 7 -2.81 -3.19 10.34
C PRO A 7 -1.70 -2.27 9.80
N LEU A 8 -2.00 -1.33 8.90
CA LEU A 8 -0.96 -0.62 8.14
C LEU A 8 -0.54 0.70 8.78
N ILE A 9 0.77 0.90 8.91
CA ILE A 9 1.39 2.21 9.10
C ILE A 9 2.05 2.58 7.78
N ILE A 10 1.60 3.69 7.20
CA ILE A 10 2.03 4.16 5.87
C ILE A 10 3.09 5.23 6.04
N GLN A 11 4.27 5.01 5.46
CA GLN A 11 5.38 5.96 5.53
C GLN A 11 5.46 6.79 4.24
N SER A 12 5.97 8.02 4.34
CA SER A 12 6.12 8.94 3.21
C SER A 12 7.10 8.43 2.14
N ASP A 13 8.00 7.52 2.50
CA ASP A 13 8.98 6.90 1.60
C ASP A 13 8.43 5.66 0.86
N ARG A 14 7.11 5.45 0.90
CA ARG A 14 6.39 4.33 0.28
C ARG A 14 6.59 2.97 0.96
N THR A 15 7.10 2.97 2.19
CA THR A 15 7.10 1.79 3.05
C THR A 15 5.73 1.59 3.70
N LEU A 16 5.24 0.36 3.71
CA LEU A 16 4.06 -0.06 4.46
C LEU A 16 4.50 -1.05 5.55
N LEU A 17 4.29 -0.69 6.81
CA LEU A 17 4.54 -1.56 7.95
C LEU A 17 3.21 -2.20 8.37
N MET A 18 3.13 -3.52 8.29
CA MET A 18 1.92 -4.27 8.58
C MET A 18 2.08 -5.05 9.88
N ASP A 19 1.21 -4.74 10.85
CA ASP A 19 1.04 -5.51 12.07
C ASP A 19 0.26 -6.80 11.78
N VAL A 20 0.93 -7.95 11.84
CA VAL A 20 0.35 -9.25 11.47
C VAL A 20 -0.67 -9.75 12.50
N HIS A 21 -0.68 -9.17 13.71
CA HIS A 21 -1.57 -9.57 14.79
C HIS A 21 -2.87 -8.76 14.80
N ALA A 22 -2.98 -7.73 13.95
CA ALA A 22 -4.20 -6.95 13.85
C ALA A 22 -5.31 -7.76 13.16
N GLU A 23 -6.55 -7.53 13.58
CA GLU A 23 -7.74 -8.28 13.12
C GLU A 23 -7.89 -8.32 11.59
N ARG A 24 -7.54 -7.22 10.91
CA ARG A 24 -7.66 -7.08 9.45
C ARG A 24 -6.36 -7.36 8.68
N ALA A 25 -5.37 -8.01 9.29
CA ALA A 25 -4.06 -8.24 8.68
C ALA A 25 -4.13 -8.98 7.33
N GLU A 26 -4.87 -10.08 7.25
CA GLU A 26 -4.99 -10.87 6.00
C GLU A 26 -5.78 -10.14 4.90
N GLU A 27 -6.80 -9.38 5.28
CA GLU A 27 -7.55 -8.51 4.35
C GLU A 27 -6.62 -7.45 3.76
N ALA A 28 -5.89 -6.73 4.61
CA ALA A 28 -4.96 -5.69 4.17
C ALA A 28 -3.84 -6.27 3.32
N ARG A 29 -3.29 -7.44 3.70
CA ARG A 29 -2.28 -8.16 2.93
C ARG A 29 -2.75 -8.46 1.51
N SER A 30 -3.96 -8.97 1.39
CA SER A 30 -4.58 -9.25 0.08
C SER A 30 -4.81 -7.97 -0.72
N ALA A 31 -5.25 -6.90 -0.05
CA ALA A 31 -5.58 -5.62 -0.68
C ALA A 31 -4.36 -4.87 -1.22
N ILE A 32 -3.20 -4.95 -0.55
CA ILE A 32 -1.97 -4.26 -1.01
C ILE A 32 -1.17 -5.05 -2.04
N MET A 33 -1.37 -6.37 -2.12
CA MET A 33 -0.59 -7.26 -2.99
C MET A 33 -0.54 -6.85 -4.47
N PRO A 34 -1.58 -6.23 -5.07
CA PRO A 34 -1.51 -5.75 -6.45
C PRO A 34 -0.54 -4.59 -6.69
N PHE A 35 -0.22 -3.79 -5.66
CA PHE A 35 0.53 -2.54 -5.81
C PHE A 35 1.70 -2.37 -4.82
N ALA A 36 2.03 -3.38 -4.02
CA ALA A 36 3.15 -3.36 -3.09
C ALA A 36 3.87 -4.72 -3.07
N GLU A 37 5.19 -4.67 -2.91
CA GLU A 37 6.05 -5.86 -2.86
C GLU A 37 6.47 -6.15 -1.41
N LEU A 38 6.50 -7.43 -1.03
CA LEU A 38 7.01 -7.85 0.29
C LEU A 38 8.55 -7.69 0.31
N GLU A 39 9.07 -6.89 1.23
CA GLU A 39 10.51 -6.75 1.46
C GLU A 39 11.00 -7.69 2.56
N LYS A 40 10.28 -7.76 3.69
CA LYS A 40 10.66 -8.55 4.88
C LYS A 40 9.44 -9.06 5.63
N SER A 41 9.51 -10.28 6.16
CA SER A 41 8.44 -10.91 6.94
C SER A 41 8.93 -11.51 8.27
N PRO A 42 9.40 -10.68 9.23
CA PRO A 42 9.65 -11.14 10.59
C PRO A 42 8.32 -11.39 11.34
N GLU A 43 8.39 -11.99 12.52
CA GLU A 43 7.24 -12.54 13.26
C GLU A 43 6.08 -11.56 13.56
N HIS A 44 6.34 -10.25 13.63
CA HIS A 44 5.34 -9.29 14.11
C HIS A 44 4.99 -8.19 13.10
N ILE A 45 5.99 -7.69 12.38
CA ILE A 45 5.79 -6.57 11.45
C ILE A 45 6.33 -6.95 10.09
N HIS A 46 5.45 -7.14 9.12
CA HIS A 46 5.86 -7.29 7.73
C HIS A 46 6.13 -5.92 7.10
N THR A 47 7.17 -5.85 6.28
CA THR A 47 7.52 -4.64 5.53
C THR A 47 7.22 -4.86 4.06
N TYR A 48 6.38 -3.98 3.51
CA TYR A 48 6.11 -3.91 2.08
C TYR A 48 6.57 -2.58 1.51
N ARG A 49 6.81 -2.52 0.21
CA ARG A 49 7.19 -1.30 -0.49
C ARG A 49 6.43 -1.12 -1.79
N ILE A 50 5.93 0.10 -2.02
CA ILE A 50 5.37 0.49 -3.31
C ILE A 50 6.52 0.95 -4.21
N THR A 51 6.79 0.18 -5.25
CA THR A 51 7.83 0.42 -6.25
C THR A 51 7.20 0.90 -7.58
N PRO A 52 7.98 1.51 -8.49
CA PRO A 52 7.49 1.79 -9.85
C PRO A 52 6.95 0.53 -10.58
N LEU A 53 7.59 -0.62 -10.39
CA LEU A 53 7.17 -1.88 -10.99
C LEU A 53 5.81 -2.33 -10.44
N SER A 54 5.63 -2.30 -9.12
CA SER A 54 4.35 -2.65 -8.49
C SER A 54 3.20 -1.73 -8.92
N LEU A 55 3.47 -0.44 -9.15
CA LEU A 55 2.49 0.50 -9.70
C LEU A 55 2.13 0.17 -11.16
N TRP A 56 3.09 -0.26 -11.98
CA TRP A 56 2.81 -0.75 -13.33
C TRP A 56 1.97 -2.02 -13.31
N ASN A 57 2.29 -2.97 -12.42
CA ASN A 57 1.50 -4.19 -12.26
C ASN A 57 0.05 -3.86 -11.86
N ALA A 58 -0.13 -2.92 -10.92
CA ALA A 58 -1.43 -2.43 -10.52
C ALA A 58 -2.20 -1.79 -11.69
N ALA A 59 -1.54 -0.93 -12.47
CA ALA A 59 -2.13 -0.31 -13.65
C ALA A 59 -2.54 -1.35 -14.71
N SER A 60 -1.70 -2.37 -14.92
CA SER A 60 -1.98 -3.52 -15.81
C SER A 60 -3.21 -4.30 -15.38
N ALA A 61 -3.46 -4.37 -14.08
CA ALA A 61 -4.62 -5.01 -13.48
C ALA A 61 -5.87 -4.12 -13.45
N GLY A 62 -5.79 -2.91 -14.02
CA GLY A 62 -6.91 -1.97 -14.10
C GLY A 62 -7.10 -1.06 -12.88
N LEU A 63 -6.13 -1.04 -11.95
CA LEU A 63 -6.19 -0.14 -10.79
C LEU A 63 -5.76 1.28 -11.17
N SER A 64 -6.46 2.26 -10.62
CA SER A 64 -6.12 3.67 -10.67
C SER A 64 -5.33 4.12 -9.43
N PRO A 65 -4.64 5.27 -9.46
CA PRO A 65 -4.06 5.86 -8.27
C PRO A 65 -5.08 6.09 -7.14
N GLN A 66 -6.34 6.38 -7.48
CA GLN A 66 -7.43 6.57 -6.54
C GLN A 66 -7.82 5.26 -5.85
N ASP A 67 -7.85 4.14 -6.57
CA ASP A 67 -8.10 2.83 -5.98
C ASP A 67 -7.02 2.48 -4.95
N ILE A 68 -5.75 2.72 -5.30
CA ILE A 68 -4.62 2.53 -4.38
C ILE A 68 -4.78 3.42 -3.14
N GLN A 69 -5.09 4.71 -3.33
CA GLN A 69 -5.33 5.64 -2.22
C GLN A 69 -6.45 5.13 -1.30
N GLN A 70 -7.57 4.66 -1.85
CA GLN A 70 -8.69 4.15 -1.07
C GLN A 70 -8.28 2.95 -0.21
N VAL A 71 -7.51 2.00 -0.77
CA VAL A 71 -6.98 0.86 0.00
C VAL A 71 -6.06 1.34 1.13
N LEU A 72 -5.16 2.29 0.85
CA LEU A 72 -4.27 2.84 1.87
C LEU A 72 -5.05 3.51 3.00
N GLU A 73 -6.06 4.31 2.68
CA GLU A 73 -6.92 4.97 3.67
C GLU A 73 -7.76 3.98 4.48
N GLU A 74 -8.29 2.95 3.82
CA GLU A 74 -9.14 1.94 4.45
C GLU A 74 -8.41 1.11 5.51
N TYR A 75 -7.17 0.70 5.21
CA TYR A 75 -6.38 -0.19 6.07
C TYR A 75 -5.29 0.52 6.87
N SER A 76 -5.18 1.85 6.80
CA SER A 76 -4.21 2.57 7.62
C SER A 76 -4.71 2.77 9.05
N ARG A 77 -3.82 2.50 10.00
CA ARG A 77 -4.00 2.80 11.43
C ARG A 77 -3.96 4.29 11.71
N TYR A 78 -3.27 5.08 10.87
CA TYR A 78 -3.07 6.51 11.04
C TYR A 78 -3.44 7.28 9.75
N PRO A 79 -3.56 8.61 9.78
CA PRO A 79 -3.74 9.37 8.55
C PRO A 79 -2.61 9.10 7.55
N VAL A 80 -2.97 8.81 6.29
CA VAL A 80 -2.02 8.54 5.21
C VAL A 80 -1.24 9.83 4.87
N PRO A 81 0.10 9.79 4.79
CA PRO A 81 0.87 10.93 4.33
C PRO A 81 0.54 11.26 2.87
N LYS A 82 0.09 12.49 2.57
CA LYS A 82 -0.31 12.89 1.21
C LYS A 82 0.81 12.71 0.17
N SER A 83 2.06 12.89 0.59
CA SER A 83 3.25 12.80 -0.27
C SER A 83 3.49 11.38 -0.82
N ILE A 84 2.88 10.34 -0.26
CA ILE A 84 3.07 8.98 -0.77
C ILE A 84 2.57 8.85 -2.22
N LEU A 85 1.51 9.58 -2.57
CA LEU A 85 0.84 9.53 -3.87
C LEU A 85 1.60 10.30 -4.96
N ASP A 86 2.61 11.09 -4.58
CA ASP A 86 3.36 11.92 -5.51
C ASP A 86 3.99 11.06 -6.61
N GLY A 87 3.66 11.36 -7.86
CA GLY A 87 4.15 10.63 -9.03
C GLY A 87 3.50 9.27 -9.29
N PHE A 88 2.48 8.84 -8.54
CA PHE A 88 1.75 7.60 -8.84
C PHE A 88 1.08 7.68 -10.21
N ALA A 89 0.33 8.74 -10.46
CA ALA A 89 -0.36 8.97 -11.74
C ALA A 89 0.63 8.97 -12.92
N ASP A 90 1.74 9.70 -12.80
CA ASP A 90 2.77 9.75 -13.85
C ASP A 90 3.44 8.40 -14.08
N THR A 91 3.67 7.62 -13.02
CA THR A 91 4.27 6.29 -13.12
C THR A 91 3.33 5.32 -13.83
N MET A 92 2.07 5.27 -13.39
CA MET A 92 1.05 4.37 -13.90
C MET A 92 0.64 4.72 -15.34
N ALA A 93 0.62 6.00 -15.72
CA ALA A 93 0.28 6.44 -17.09
C ALA A 93 1.36 6.09 -18.14
N ARG A 94 2.57 5.72 -17.71
CA ARG A 94 3.63 5.23 -18.61
C ARG A 94 3.46 3.76 -18.97
N TYR A 95 2.60 3.03 -18.26
CA TYR A 95 2.28 1.65 -18.62
C TYR A 95 1.61 1.60 -20.01
N GLY A 96 2.11 0.73 -20.89
CA GLY A 96 1.58 0.54 -22.23
C GLY A 96 1.92 1.62 -23.26
N LYS A 97 2.84 2.55 -22.94
CA LYS A 97 3.47 3.45 -23.91
C LYS A 97 4.75 2.89 -24.49
#